data_AF-A0AAU8P3R7-F1
#
_entry.id   AF-A0AAU8P3R7-F1
#
_cell.length_a   1.000
_cell.length_b   1.000
_cell.length_c   1.000
_cell.angle_alpha   90.00
_cell.angle_beta   90.00
_cell.angle_gamma   90.00
#
_symmetry.space_group_name_H-M   'P 1'
#
loop_
_entity.id
_entity.type
_entity.pdbx_description
1 polymer ?
#
loop_
_entity_poly.entity_id
_entity_poly.type
_entity_poly.pdbx_seq_one_letter_code
_entity_poly.pdbx_strand_id
1 'polypeptide(L)'
;MTPSELRRLCLIIRVFLAYGLDELIPPMRITLPLRIGRRCLFWMRNRHGDKPLGERLRLALQTLGPVWIKFGQMLSTRRDLFAPAIADQLALLQDRVAPFDGALARRQIEAALGGPLEQWFDDFDSQALASASIAQVHTATLRENGREVVLKVIRPDIQPIIRADVRLMYRLAGWVPKLLPDGRRLRPREVVREYEKTLLDELNLLREAANAIQLRRNFDASPMLYVPEVFSDYCRESVLVMERIYGVPVSDIAALRAQNTNMKLLAERGVQVFFTQVFRDSFFHADMHPGNIFVSYEHPQDPQYIGIDCGIVGSLNKADKRYLAENFIAFFNRDYRKVAELHVDSGWVPPDTNVEEFEFAIRTVCEPIFEKPLDQISFGHVLLNLFNTARRFNMEVQPQLVLLQKTLLYVEGLGRQLYPQLDLWTTAKPFLENWLHDQVGLPALMRALKAKAPYWSEKLPELPELLYDSLQQQRRLQHSMDSMTHRLGQQGNRQGRARYLFGIGATLLLSGTILTMANIALWPIGLYVAGVVIWLAGWRYTR
;
A
#
# COMPACT_ATOMS: atom_id res chain seq x y z
N MET A 1 29.88 13.52 -6.22
CA MET A 1 28.84 13.89 -7.21
C MET A 1 29.46 13.80 -8.58
N THR A 2 28.80 13.17 -9.55
CA THR A 2 29.27 13.22 -10.94
C THR A 2 29.05 14.63 -11.51
N PRO A 3 29.75 15.03 -12.60
CA PRO A 3 29.54 16.33 -13.24
C PRO A 3 28.09 16.54 -13.71
N SER A 4 27.42 15.47 -14.17
CA SER A 4 26.01 15.48 -14.55
C SER A 4 25.09 15.74 -13.35
N GLU A 5 25.35 15.11 -12.20
CA GLU A 5 24.61 15.36 -10.95
C GLU A 5 24.78 16.80 -10.46
N LEU A 6 25.98 17.37 -10.59
CA LEU A 6 26.24 18.73 -10.16
C LEU A 6 25.45 19.74 -11.01
N ARG A 7 25.46 19.56 -12.35
CA ARG A 7 24.66 20.38 -13.27
C ARG A 7 23.17 20.28 -12.96
N ARG A 8 22.68 19.06 -12.70
CA ARG A 8 21.27 18.82 -12.35
C ARG A 8 20.90 19.45 -11.01
N LEU A 9 21.76 19.34 -10.00
CA LEU A 9 21.56 20.00 -8.71
C LEU A 9 21.51 21.53 -8.86
N CYS A 10 22.42 22.13 -9.63
CA CYS A 10 22.41 23.56 -9.90
C CYS A 10 21.11 24.01 -10.58
N LEU A 11 20.59 23.22 -11.53
CA LEU A 11 19.29 23.48 -12.15
C LEU A 11 18.15 23.42 -11.13
N ILE A 12 18.09 22.38 -10.29
CA ILE A 12 17.07 22.24 -9.25
C ILE A 12 17.10 23.43 -8.30
N ILE A 13 18.29 23.79 -7.79
CA ILE A 13 18.45 24.94 -6.90
C ILE A 13 17.99 26.23 -7.61
N ARG A 14 18.41 26.44 -8.86
CA ARG A 14 18.02 27.63 -9.63
C ARG A 14 16.50 27.74 -9.79
N VAL A 15 15.82 26.64 -10.12
CA VAL A 15 14.35 26.61 -10.24
C VAL A 15 13.71 26.88 -8.88
N PHE A 16 14.13 26.18 -7.83
CA PHE A 16 13.59 26.39 -6.48
C PHE A 16 13.70 27.85 -6.03
N LEU A 17 14.84 28.50 -6.28
CA LEU A 17 15.06 29.92 -5.95
C LEU A 17 14.27 30.87 -6.85
N ALA A 18 14.14 30.57 -8.15
CA ALA A 18 13.37 31.39 -9.09
C ALA A 18 11.87 31.39 -8.78
N TYR A 19 11.34 30.27 -8.27
CA TYR A 19 9.98 30.14 -7.75
C TYR A 19 9.88 30.44 -6.24
N GLY A 20 10.97 30.88 -5.60
CA GLY A 20 11.08 31.25 -4.18
C GLY A 20 10.66 30.16 -3.17
N LEU A 21 10.78 28.89 -3.54
CA LEU A 21 10.42 27.76 -2.67
C LEU A 21 11.33 27.66 -1.43
N ASP A 22 12.41 28.44 -1.38
CA ASP A 22 13.25 28.61 -0.19
C ASP A 22 12.51 29.28 0.99
N GLU A 23 11.39 29.97 0.73
CA GLU A 23 10.50 30.51 1.77
C GLU A 23 9.90 29.42 2.67
N LEU A 24 9.86 28.16 2.20
CA LEU A 24 9.40 27.00 2.98
C LEU A 24 10.37 26.59 4.09
N ILE A 25 11.61 27.07 4.07
CA ILE A 25 12.63 26.68 5.05
C ILE A 25 12.36 27.44 6.36
N PRO A 26 11.95 26.75 7.44
CA PRO A 26 11.49 27.42 8.65
C PRO A 26 12.61 28.17 9.37
N PRO A 27 12.26 29.19 10.19
CA PRO A 27 13.24 30.02 10.85
C PRO A 27 13.99 29.33 12.01
N MET A 28 14.96 28.44 11.73
CA MET A 28 15.71 27.68 12.75
C MET A 28 17.23 27.96 12.75
N ARG A 29 17.93 27.74 13.88
CA ARG A 29 19.40 27.92 13.99
C ARG A 29 20.19 27.10 12.95
N ILE A 30 19.74 25.87 12.66
CA ILE A 30 20.36 24.97 11.67
C ILE A 30 20.24 25.52 10.23
N THR A 31 19.20 26.32 9.96
CA THR A 31 18.93 26.91 8.62
C THR A 31 19.56 28.29 8.42
N LEU A 32 20.20 28.86 9.44
CA LEU A 32 20.84 30.17 9.40
C LEU A 32 21.92 30.30 8.29
N PRO A 33 22.88 29.36 8.14
CA PRO A 33 23.85 29.43 7.05
C PRO A 33 23.21 29.35 5.66
N LEU A 34 22.13 28.57 5.51
CA LEU A 34 21.36 28.49 4.26
C LEU A 34 20.71 29.83 3.91
N ARG A 35 20.12 30.53 4.89
CA ARG A 35 19.50 31.84 4.67
C ARG A 35 20.52 32.96 4.45
N ILE A 36 21.70 32.88 5.07
CA ILE A 36 22.81 33.80 4.76
C ILE A 36 23.30 33.57 3.33
N GLY A 37 23.53 32.31 2.93
CA GLY A 37 23.88 31.96 1.55
C GLY A 37 22.83 32.41 0.53
N ARG A 38 21.54 32.33 0.88
CA ARG A 38 20.44 32.86 0.05
C ARG A 38 20.55 34.37 -0.16
N ARG A 39 20.88 35.14 0.88
CA ARG A 39 21.09 36.59 0.79
C ARG A 39 22.28 36.94 -0.11
N CYS A 40 23.30 36.10 -0.18
CA CYS A 40 24.41 36.26 -1.13
C CYS A 40 23.99 36.03 -2.59
N LEU A 41 22.94 35.26 -2.85
CA LEU A 41 22.36 35.02 -4.18
C LEU A 41 21.29 36.06 -4.54
N PHE A 42 21.53 37.34 -4.24
CA PHE A 42 20.56 38.44 -4.39
C PHE A 42 20.11 38.67 -5.85
N TRP A 43 20.93 38.29 -6.83
CA TRP A 43 20.60 38.39 -8.26
C TRP A 43 19.56 37.37 -8.73
N MET A 44 19.33 36.28 -7.98
CA MET A 44 18.28 35.30 -8.26
C MET A 44 17.01 35.65 -7.46
N ARG A 45 16.29 36.68 -7.92
CA ARG A 45 14.99 37.06 -7.34
C ARG A 45 13.91 36.03 -7.64
N ASN A 46 12.97 35.90 -6.71
CA ASN A 46 11.72 35.20 -6.93
C ASN A 46 10.95 35.92 -8.04
N ARG A 47 10.71 35.23 -9.15
CA ARG A 47 10.02 35.76 -10.35
C ARG A 47 8.51 35.56 -10.31
N HIS A 48 8.02 34.83 -9.31
CA HIS A 48 6.62 34.42 -9.18
C HIS A 48 6.06 34.75 -7.79
N GLY A 49 6.55 35.82 -7.15
CA GLY A 49 6.11 36.23 -5.81
C GLY A 49 4.65 36.68 -5.74
N ASP A 50 4.04 36.96 -6.89
CA ASP A 50 2.63 37.27 -7.09
C ASP A 50 1.71 36.06 -6.95
N LYS A 51 2.25 34.84 -7.04
CA LYS A 51 1.48 33.59 -7.03
C LYS A 51 1.43 32.93 -5.65
N PRO A 52 0.34 32.25 -5.28
CA PRO A 52 0.30 31.41 -4.10
C PRO A 52 1.37 30.32 -4.12
N LEU A 53 1.82 29.91 -2.94
CA LEU A 53 2.88 28.91 -2.77
C LEU A 53 2.60 27.59 -3.51
N GLY A 54 1.36 27.07 -3.46
CA GLY A 54 0.99 25.84 -4.15
C GLY A 54 1.15 25.93 -5.67
N GLU A 55 0.77 27.07 -6.26
CA GLU A 55 0.90 27.30 -7.69
C GLU A 55 2.38 27.43 -8.09
N ARG A 56 3.20 28.11 -7.27
CA ARG A 56 4.65 28.22 -7.46
C ARG A 56 5.32 26.85 -7.44
N LEU A 57 4.93 25.98 -6.50
CA LEU A 57 5.44 24.62 -6.42
C LEU A 57 5.08 23.80 -7.67
N ARG A 58 3.81 23.85 -8.11
CA ARG A 58 3.36 23.17 -9.33
C ARG A 58 4.19 23.58 -10.55
N LEU A 59 4.36 24.89 -10.78
CA LEU A 59 5.11 25.42 -11.92
C LEU A 59 6.60 25.06 -11.85
N ALA A 60 7.19 25.05 -10.65
CA ALA A 60 8.56 24.61 -10.44
C ALA A 60 8.74 23.14 -10.83
N LEU A 61 7.84 22.26 -10.39
CA LEU A 61 7.88 20.83 -10.74
C LEU A 61 7.71 20.60 -12.25
N GLN A 62 6.83 21.34 -12.91
CA GLN A 62 6.69 21.31 -14.38
C GLN A 62 7.98 21.73 -15.08
N THR A 63 8.65 22.78 -14.59
CA THR A 63 9.92 23.28 -15.15
C THR A 63 11.06 22.27 -15.00
N LEU A 64 11.07 21.50 -13.91
CA LEU A 64 12.09 20.47 -13.66
C LEU A 64 11.92 19.23 -14.55
N GLY A 65 10.72 19.04 -15.12
CA GLY A 65 10.43 18.04 -16.12
C GLY A 65 9.77 16.76 -15.57
N PRO A 66 9.74 15.69 -16.38
CA PRO A 66 8.86 14.53 -16.17
C PRO A 66 8.99 13.86 -14.80
N VAL A 67 10.22 13.69 -14.30
CA VAL A 67 10.47 13.10 -12.98
C VAL A 67 9.82 13.94 -11.88
N TRP A 68 9.92 15.26 -11.94
CA TRP A 68 9.35 16.10 -10.89
C TRP A 68 7.84 16.29 -11.03
N ILE A 69 7.29 16.23 -12.25
CA ILE A 69 5.85 16.16 -12.51
C ILE A 69 5.25 14.92 -11.85
N LYS A 70 5.82 13.73 -12.12
CA LYS A 70 5.37 12.48 -11.49
C LYS A 70 5.55 12.48 -9.97
N PHE A 71 6.65 13.03 -9.49
CA PHE A 71 6.84 13.17 -8.05
C PHE A 71 5.76 14.05 -7.43
N GLY A 72 5.43 15.18 -8.06
CA GLY A 72 4.34 16.04 -7.64
C GLY A 72 2.96 15.36 -7.68
N GLN A 73 2.69 14.56 -8.70
CA GLN A 73 1.47 13.76 -8.79
C GLN A 73 1.39 12.72 -7.67
N MET A 74 2.49 12.01 -7.38
CA MET A 74 2.55 11.10 -6.23
C MET A 74 2.37 11.84 -4.91
N LEU A 75 2.95 13.03 -4.74
CA LEU A 75 2.72 13.86 -3.56
C LEU A 75 1.29 14.39 -3.46
N SER A 76 0.61 14.61 -4.59
CA SER A 76 -0.79 15.05 -4.63
C SER A 76 -1.77 14.02 -4.06
N THR A 77 -1.41 12.73 -4.11
CA THR A 77 -2.20 11.68 -3.46
C THR A 77 -2.05 11.75 -1.95
N ARG A 78 -0.84 12.09 -1.45
CA ARG A 78 -0.52 12.28 -0.03
C ARG A 78 -1.00 13.62 0.54
N ARG A 79 -2.31 13.87 0.48
CA ARG A 79 -2.94 15.09 1.01
C ARG A 79 -2.75 15.27 2.52
N ASP A 80 -2.47 14.19 3.23
CA ASP A 80 -2.11 14.19 4.65
C ASP A 80 -0.82 14.96 4.95
N LEU A 81 0.08 15.09 3.96
CA LEU A 81 1.39 15.71 4.13
C LEU A 81 1.41 17.21 3.84
N PHE A 82 0.37 17.75 3.18
CA PHE A 82 0.37 19.13 2.69
C PHE A 82 -0.93 19.85 3.03
N ALA A 83 -0.85 21.18 3.18
CA ALA A 83 -2.05 22.01 3.26
C ALA A 83 -2.91 21.85 1.99
N PRO A 84 -4.25 21.91 2.07
CA PRO A 84 -5.14 21.74 0.91
C PRO A 84 -4.75 22.61 -0.30
N ALA A 85 -4.39 23.87 -0.06
CA ALA A 85 -3.96 24.81 -1.10
C ALA A 85 -2.74 24.36 -1.92
N ILE A 86 -1.88 23.50 -1.36
CA ILE A 86 -0.75 22.90 -2.07
C ILE A 86 -1.20 21.62 -2.77
N ALA A 87 -1.91 20.74 -2.07
CA ALA A 87 -2.38 19.46 -2.61
C ALA A 87 -3.27 19.63 -3.84
N ASP A 88 -4.20 20.60 -3.82
CA ASP A 88 -5.08 20.90 -4.94
C ASP A 88 -4.30 21.38 -6.17
N GLN A 89 -3.23 22.14 -5.98
CA GLN A 89 -2.37 22.59 -7.08
C GLN A 89 -1.52 21.44 -7.66
N LEU A 90 -1.00 20.55 -6.82
CA LEU A 90 -0.27 19.37 -7.28
C LEU A 90 -1.17 18.40 -8.07
N ALA A 91 -2.46 18.32 -7.73
CA ALA A 91 -3.43 17.51 -8.47
C ALA A 91 -3.68 18.01 -9.91
N LEU A 92 -3.34 19.27 -10.22
CA LEU A 92 -3.43 19.85 -11.55
C LEU A 92 -2.22 19.52 -12.45
N LEU A 93 -1.24 18.76 -11.95
CA LEU A 93 -0.10 18.33 -12.75
C LEU A 93 -0.56 17.32 -13.80
N GLN A 94 -0.60 17.77 -15.05
CA GLN A 94 -0.87 16.90 -16.20
C GLN A 94 0.38 16.16 -16.64
N ASP A 95 0.21 14.93 -17.15
CA ASP A 95 1.31 14.08 -17.62
C ASP A 95 1.73 14.35 -19.07
N ARG A 96 1.09 15.33 -19.73
CA ARG A 96 1.37 15.68 -21.12
C ARG A 96 2.65 16.49 -21.23
N VAL A 97 3.61 15.94 -21.94
CA VAL A 97 4.88 16.59 -22.29
C VAL A 97 5.05 16.57 -23.80
N ALA A 98 5.90 17.46 -24.33
CA ALA A 98 6.19 17.50 -25.75
C ALA A 98 6.78 16.15 -26.24
N PRO A 99 6.33 15.62 -27.39
CA PRO A 99 6.89 14.40 -27.95
C PRO A 99 8.37 14.60 -28.31
N PHE A 100 9.14 13.52 -28.27
CA PHE A 100 10.48 13.47 -28.84
C PHE A 100 10.41 13.08 -30.33
N ASP A 101 11.53 13.25 -31.02
CA ASP A 101 11.66 13.00 -32.45
C ASP A 101 11.23 11.56 -32.82
N GLY A 102 10.28 11.45 -33.77
CA GLY A 102 9.78 10.19 -34.30
C GLY A 102 10.86 9.30 -34.91
N ALA A 103 11.90 9.90 -35.49
CA ALA A 103 13.05 9.15 -36.02
C ALA A 103 13.86 8.45 -34.92
N LEU A 104 13.81 8.98 -33.70
CA LEU A 104 14.44 8.36 -32.54
C LEU A 104 13.57 7.25 -31.95
N ALA A 105 12.24 7.44 -31.94
CA ALA A 105 11.28 6.40 -31.57
C ALA A 105 11.39 5.18 -32.49
N ARG A 106 11.42 5.41 -33.81
CA ARG A 106 11.64 4.37 -34.81
C ARG A 106 12.91 3.56 -34.52
N ARG A 107 14.04 4.24 -34.32
CA ARG A 107 15.33 3.59 -34.00
C ARG A 107 15.27 2.76 -32.71
N GLN A 108 14.55 3.22 -31.70
CA GLN A 108 14.36 2.45 -30.47
C GLN A 108 13.51 1.20 -30.68
N ILE A 109 12.44 1.29 -31.49
CA ILE A 109 11.60 0.14 -31.83
C ILE A 109 12.41 -0.90 -32.61
N GLU A 110 13.14 -0.47 -33.65
CA GLU A 110 14.01 -1.32 -34.46
C GLU A 110 15.07 -2.02 -33.59
N ALA A 111 15.70 -1.28 -32.67
CA ALA A 111 16.67 -1.84 -31.73
C ALA A 111 16.06 -2.85 -30.75
N ALA A 112 14.84 -2.60 -30.26
CA ALA A 112 14.15 -3.50 -29.34
C ALA A 112 13.69 -4.80 -30.02
N LEU A 113 13.26 -4.72 -31.28
CA LEU A 113 12.76 -5.86 -32.05
C LEU A 113 13.87 -6.61 -32.82
N GLY A 114 15.03 -5.98 -33.03
CA GLY A 114 16.23 -6.61 -33.60
C GLY A 114 16.31 -6.56 -35.12
N GLY A 115 15.74 -5.54 -35.76
CA GLY A 115 15.56 -5.49 -37.22
C GLY A 115 14.80 -4.25 -37.70
N PRO A 116 14.66 -4.05 -39.02
CA PRO A 116 13.96 -2.89 -39.59
C PRO A 116 12.46 -2.96 -39.33
N LEU A 117 11.83 -1.81 -39.10
CA LEU A 117 10.44 -1.71 -38.67
C LEU A 117 9.46 -2.32 -39.69
N GLU A 118 9.76 -2.17 -40.98
CA GLU A 118 9.01 -2.70 -42.12
C GLU A 118 8.93 -4.24 -42.14
N GLN A 119 9.73 -4.93 -41.34
CA GLN A 119 9.61 -6.38 -41.19
C GLN A 119 8.29 -6.78 -40.51
N TRP A 120 7.76 -5.95 -39.61
CA TRP A 120 6.62 -6.28 -38.76
C TRP A 120 5.43 -5.34 -38.94
N PHE A 121 5.69 -4.09 -39.32
CA PHE A 121 4.65 -3.06 -39.40
C PHE A 121 4.68 -2.30 -40.72
N ASP A 122 3.49 -1.96 -41.20
CA ASP A 122 3.23 -1.02 -42.27
C ASP A 122 2.69 0.32 -41.69
N ASP A 123 2.72 1.39 -42.48
CA ASP A 123 2.10 2.70 -42.17
C ASP A 123 2.49 3.29 -40.79
N PHE A 124 3.73 3.12 -40.35
CA PHE A 124 4.22 3.73 -39.11
C PHE A 124 4.23 5.26 -39.21
N ASP A 125 3.45 5.91 -38.34
CA ASP A 125 3.44 7.38 -38.25
C ASP A 125 4.56 7.87 -37.34
N SER A 126 5.45 8.69 -37.91
CA SER A 126 6.53 9.33 -37.15
C SER A 126 6.02 10.45 -36.24
N GLN A 127 4.83 10.99 -36.49
CA GLN A 127 4.16 11.89 -35.55
C GLN A 127 3.55 11.07 -34.41
N ALA A 128 3.87 11.45 -33.17
CA ALA A 128 3.32 10.78 -32.01
C ALA A 128 1.82 11.07 -31.89
N LEU A 129 1.00 10.02 -31.78
CA LEU A 129 -0.43 10.10 -31.48
C LEU A 129 -0.65 10.73 -30.10
N ALA A 130 0.17 10.35 -29.13
CA ALA A 130 0.12 10.86 -27.77
C ALA A 130 1.52 10.84 -27.14
N SER A 131 1.77 11.73 -26.19
CA SER A 131 3.01 11.77 -25.42
C SER A 131 2.70 11.92 -23.93
N ALA A 132 3.24 10.99 -23.15
CA ALA A 132 3.21 10.97 -21.70
C ALA A 132 4.61 11.27 -21.14
N SER A 133 4.72 11.34 -19.82
CA SER A 133 5.96 11.73 -19.13
C SER A 133 7.20 10.89 -19.47
N ILE A 134 7.06 9.56 -19.54
CA ILE A 134 8.16 8.62 -19.75
C ILE A 134 8.13 7.88 -21.09
N ALA A 135 7.02 7.98 -21.83
CA ALA A 135 6.82 7.27 -23.09
C ALA A 135 5.96 8.08 -24.06
N GLN A 136 6.03 7.77 -25.34
CA GLN A 136 5.11 8.30 -26.35
C GLN A 136 4.55 7.18 -27.21
N VAL A 137 3.44 7.45 -27.88
CA VAL A 137 2.65 6.46 -28.61
C VAL A 137 2.62 6.82 -30.08
N HIS A 138 2.88 5.84 -30.94
CA HIS A 138 2.82 5.93 -32.40
C HIS A 138 1.77 4.97 -32.95
N THR A 139 1.25 5.26 -34.14
CA THR A 139 0.32 4.36 -34.85
C THR A 139 1.07 3.58 -35.93
N ALA A 140 0.64 2.34 -36.17
CA ALA A 140 1.07 1.54 -37.31
C ALA A 140 0.02 0.45 -37.61
N THR A 141 0.29 -0.34 -38.64
CA THR A 141 -0.51 -1.51 -39.01
C THR A 141 0.36 -2.76 -38.90
N LEU A 142 -0.13 -3.84 -38.31
CA LEU A 142 0.56 -5.13 -38.31
C LEU A 142 0.58 -5.73 -39.71
N ARG A 143 1.77 -6.09 -40.19
CA ARG A 143 1.96 -6.61 -41.54
C ARG A 143 1.38 -8.02 -41.75
N GLU A 144 1.36 -8.84 -40.71
CA GLU A 144 0.88 -10.22 -40.79
C GLU A 144 -0.63 -10.32 -41.09
N ASN A 145 -1.44 -9.42 -40.53
CA ASN A 145 -2.90 -9.53 -40.54
C ASN A 145 -3.63 -8.21 -40.83
N GLY A 146 -2.91 -7.11 -41.07
CA GLY A 146 -3.47 -5.80 -41.38
C GLY A 146 -4.16 -5.09 -40.21
N ARG A 147 -3.99 -5.56 -38.96
CA ARG A 147 -4.64 -4.95 -37.79
C ARG A 147 -3.97 -3.62 -37.42
N GLU A 148 -4.78 -2.60 -37.11
CA GLU A 148 -4.28 -1.33 -36.59
C GLU A 148 -3.78 -1.49 -35.15
N VAL A 149 -2.58 -0.94 -34.90
CA VAL A 149 -1.90 -1.03 -33.61
C VAL A 149 -1.33 0.32 -33.18
N VAL A 150 -1.09 0.43 -31.88
CA VAL A 150 -0.32 1.49 -31.29
C VAL A 150 0.97 0.94 -30.66
N LEU A 151 2.05 1.68 -30.83
CA LEU A 151 3.38 1.37 -30.31
C LEU A 151 3.74 2.41 -29.25
N LYS A 152 3.71 2.01 -27.98
CA LYS A 152 4.17 2.82 -26.84
C LYS A 152 5.67 2.59 -26.65
N VAL A 153 6.46 3.65 -26.71
CA VAL A 153 7.94 3.61 -26.69
C VAL A 153 8.47 4.51 -25.59
N ILE A 154 9.39 3.98 -24.77
CA ILE A 154 10.02 4.73 -23.67
C ILE A 154 10.94 5.83 -24.20
N ARG A 155 10.86 7.01 -23.60
CA ARG A 155 11.70 8.16 -23.93
C ARG A 155 13.20 7.81 -23.82
N PRO A 156 14.01 8.13 -24.83
CA PRO A 156 15.45 7.88 -24.81
C PRO A 156 16.12 8.62 -23.66
N ASP A 157 17.16 8.01 -23.10
CA ASP A 157 18.01 8.55 -22.04
C ASP A 157 17.30 8.99 -20.76
N ILE A 158 16.05 8.55 -20.53
CA ILE A 158 15.28 8.93 -19.33
C ILE A 158 15.83 8.24 -18.07
N GLN A 159 16.36 7.02 -18.19
CA GLN A 159 16.83 6.25 -17.04
C GLN A 159 18.04 6.90 -16.32
N PRO A 160 19.09 7.40 -17.00
CA PRO A 160 20.13 8.20 -16.36
C PRO A 160 19.60 9.44 -15.62
N ILE A 161 18.60 10.13 -16.19
CA ILE A 161 17.98 11.33 -15.61
C ILE A 161 17.23 10.95 -14.32
N ILE A 162 16.39 9.91 -14.38
CA ILE A 162 15.67 9.36 -13.21
C ILE A 162 16.65 9.02 -12.10
N ARG A 163 17.72 8.27 -12.40
CA ARG A 163 18.72 7.88 -11.40
C ARG A 163 19.41 9.09 -10.76
N ALA A 164 19.72 10.13 -11.54
CA ALA A 164 20.34 11.35 -11.01
C ALA A 164 19.37 12.11 -10.09
N ASP A 165 18.12 12.31 -10.51
CA ASP A 165 17.10 13.03 -9.75
C ASP A 165 16.72 12.29 -8.46
N VAL A 166 16.52 10.97 -8.51
CA VAL A 166 16.22 10.14 -7.32
C VAL A 166 17.36 10.20 -6.30
N ARG A 167 18.63 10.14 -6.74
CA ARG A 167 19.77 10.29 -5.82
C ARG A 167 19.79 11.66 -5.14
N LEU A 168 19.41 12.72 -5.85
CA LEU A 168 19.28 14.06 -5.26
C LEU A 168 18.11 14.11 -4.28
N MET A 169 16.97 13.50 -4.61
CA MET A 169 15.82 13.38 -3.71
C MET A 169 16.18 12.65 -2.41
N TYR A 170 16.93 11.55 -2.47
CA TYR A 170 17.40 10.85 -1.25
C TYR A 170 18.29 11.72 -0.37
N ARG A 171 19.17 12.52 -0.98
CA ARG A 171 20.01 13.47 -0.24
C ARG A 171 19.13 14.50 0.45
N LEU A 172 18.18 15.12 -0.25
CA LEU A 172 17.23 16.09 0.29
C LEU A 172 16.36 15.47 1.41
N ALA A 173 15.84 14.26 1.20
CA ALA A 173 15.07 13.51 2.18
C ALA A 173 15.86 13.22 3.48
N GLY A 174 17.19 13.16 3.42
CA GLY A 174 18.05 13.06 4.62
C GLY A 174 18.08 14.34 5.47
N TRP A 175 17.78 15.50 4.88
CA TRP A 175 17.74 16.79 5.58
C TRP A 175 16.35 17.11 6.12
N VAL A 176 15.28 16.66 5.46
CA VAL A 176 13.88 16.93 5.84
C VAL A 176 13.58 16.71 7.34
N PRO A 177 13.98 15.58 7.98
CA PRO A 177 13.72 15.36 9.40
C PRO A 177 14.47 16.28 10.35
N LYS A 178 15.53 16.96 9.86
CA LYS A 178 16.34 17.91 10.62
C LYS A 178 15.85 19.35 10.45
N LEU A 179 15.10 19.61 9.38
CA LEU A 179 14.69 20.95 8.97
C LEU A 179 13.22 21.26 9.29
N LEU A 180 12.35 20.25 9.39
CA LEU A 180 10.92 20.43 9.64
C LEU A 180 10.49 19.85 11.00
N PRO A 181 9.67 20.55 11.80
CA PRO A 181 9.18 20.08 13.11
C PRO A 181 8.51 18.70 13.06
N ASP A 182 7.71 18.45 12.01
CA ASP A 182 7.04 17.16 11.76
C ASP A 182 7.84 16.22 10.82
N GLY A 183 9.08 16.57 10.47
CA GLY A 183 9.84 15.90 9.41
C GLY A 183 10.17 14.43 9.65
N ARG A 184 10.14 13.95 10.91
CA ARG A 184 10.33 12.53 11.25
C ARG A 184 9.08 11.70 10.93
N ARG A 185 7.88 12.26 11.08
CA ARG A 185 6.61 11.57 10.81
C ARG A 185 6.36 11.39 9.32
N LEU A 186 6.90 12.28 8.49
CA LEU A 186 6.78 12.22 7.02
C LEU A 186 7.54 11.04 6.37
N ARG A 187 8.42 10.34 7.12
CA ARG A 187 9.28 9.24 6.63
C ARG A 187 9.84 9.52 5.21
N PRO A 188 10.48 10.67 4.96
CA PRO A 188 10.74 11.19 3.61
C PRO A 188 11.63 10.27 2.76
N ARG A 189 12.52 9.49 3.39
CA ARG A 189 13.35 8.50 2.68
C ARG A 189 12.53 7.33 2.15
N GLU A 190 11.46 6.97 2.83
CA GLU A 190 10.57 5.90 2.39
C GLU A 190 9.67 6.37 1.26
N VAL A 191 9.19 7.61 1.33
CA VAL A 191 8.49 8.26 0.20
C VAL A 191 9.34 8.25 -1.06
N VAL A 192 10.63 8.62 -0.96
CA VAL A 192 11.54 8.57 -2.12
C VAL A 192 11.79 7.13 -2.60
N ARG A 193 11.84 6.15 -1.68
CA ARG A 193 12.02 4.73 -2.02
C ARG A 193 10.81 4.17 -2.77
N GLU A 194 9.60 4.45 -2.28
CA GLU A 194 8.36 4.07 -2.97
C GLU A 194 8.29 4.72 -4.35
N TYR A 195 8.63 6.02 -4.43
CA TYR A 195 8.68 6.74 -5.69
C TYR A 195 9.67 6.15 -6.70
N GLU A 196 10.89 5.85 -6.24
CA GLU A 196 11.92 5.20 -7.06
C GLU A 196 11.43 3.86 -7.61
N LYS A 197 10.81 3.03 -6.74
CA LYS A 197 10.26 1.74 -7.15
C LYS A 197 9.20 1.91 -8.24
N THR A 198 8.22 2.79 -8.03
CA THR A 198 7.15 3.03 -9.01
C THR A 198 7.72 3.52 -10.34
N LEU A 199 8.64 4.49 -10.30
CA LEU A 199 9.29 5.00 -11.52
C LEU A 199 10.03 3.93 -12.30
N LEU A 200 10.78 3.06 -11.61
CA LEU A 200 11.56 2.01 -12.25
C LEU A 200 10.66 0.90 -12.81
N ASP A 201 9.58 0.55 -12.09
CA ASP A 201 8.59 -0.41 -12.57
C ASP A 201 7.94 0.07 -13.88
N GLU A 202 7.66 1.37 -14.00
CA GLU A 202 7.10 1.96 -15.22
C GLU A 202 8.08 2.01 -16.41
N LEU A 203 9.39 1.82 -16.19
CA LEU A 203 10.36 1.69 -17.27
C LEU A 203 10.40 0.29 -17.90
N ASN A 204 9.57 -0.64 -17.42
CA ASN A 204 9.44 -1.96 -18.00
C ASN A 204 8.02 -2.18 -18.52
N LEU A 205 7.83 -1.92 -19.81
CA LEU A 205 6.54 -2.04 -20.49
C LEU A 205 6.04 -3.49 -20.59
N LEU A 206 6.87 -4.51 -20.34
CA LEU A 206 6.39 -5.90 -20.21
C LEU A 206 5.49 -6.10 -18.98
N ARG A 207 5.69 -5.30 -17.92
CA ARG A 207 4.81 -5.32 -16.74
C ARG A 207 3.42 -4.82 -17.11
N GLU A 208 3.36 -3.69 -17.82
CA GLU A 208 2.10 -3.13 -18.33
C GLU A 208 1.42 -4.09 -19.31
N ALA A 209 2.18 -4.72 -20.22
CA ALA A 209 1.69 -5.76 -21.13
C ALA A 209 1.02 -6.92 -20.37
N ALA A 210 1.72 -7.49 -19.38
CA ALA A 210 1.22 -8.60 -18.58
C ALA A 210 -0.05 -8.23 -17.80
N ASN A 211 -0.09 -7.01 -17.25
CA ASN A 211 -1.25 -6.49 -16.53
C ASN A 211 -2.46 -6.34 -17.46
N ALA A 212 -2.28 -5.76 -18.65
CA ALA A 212 -3.33 -5.60 -19.64
C ALA A 212 -3.87 -6.95 -20.13
N ILE A 213 -2.99 -7.93 -20.38
CA ILE A 213 -3.38 -9.30 -20.75
C ILE A 213 -4.23 -9.94 -19.64
N GLN A 214 -3.82 -9.83 -18.38
CA GLN A 214 -4.58 -10.39 -17.27
C GLN A 214 -5.94 -9.69 -17.11
N LEU A 215 -5.98 -8.36 -17.21
CA LEU A 215 -7.22 -7.61 -17.10
C LEU A 215 -8.19 -7.93 -18.24
N ARG A 216 -7.69 -8.04 -19.48
CA ARG A 216 -8.48 -8.48 -20.63
C ARG A 216 -9.08 -9.86 -20.40
N ARG A 217 -8.29 -10.83 -19.91
CA ARG A 217 -8.79 -12.18 -19.58
C ARG A 217 -9.90 -12.17 -18.54
N ASN A 218 -9.83 -11.30 -17.54
CA ASN A 218 -10.86 -11.19 -16.52
C ASN A 218 -12.20 -10.65 -17.09
N PHE A 219 -12.15 -9.88 -18.17
CA PHE A 219 -13.31 -9.27 -18.81
C PHE A 219 -13.58 -9.84 -20.21
N ASP A 220 -13.08 -11.04 -20.49
CA ASP A 220 -13.28 -11.66 -21.80
C ASP A 220 -14.77 -11.83 -22.08
N ALA A 221 -15.20 -11.37 -23.27
CA ALA A 221 -16.60 -11.26 -23.67
C ALA A 221 -17.53 -10.47 -22.71
N SER A 222 -16.99 -9.61 -21.85
CA SER A 222 -17.80 -8.78 -20.96
C SER A 222 -18.42 -7.59 -21.71
N PRO A 223 -19.73 -7.34 -21.58
CA PRO A 223 -20.33 -6.14 -22.15
C PRO A 223 -19.96 -4.87 -21.37
N MET A 224 -19.32 -4.99 -20.19
CA MET A 224 -19.08 -3.84 -19.30
C MET A 224 -17.74 -3.14 -19.55
N LEU A 225 -16.67 -3.90 -19.74
CA LEU A 225 -15.31 -3.38 -19.90
C LEU A 225 -14.58 -4.15 -21.01
N TYR A 226 -14.03 -3.39 -21.95
CA TYR A 226 -13.09 -3.84 -22.96
C TYR A 226 -11.68 -3.39 -22.58
N VAL A 227 -10.70 -4.27 -22.77
CA VAL A 227 -9.28 -3.95 -22.62
C VAL A 227 -8.60 -4.34 -23.93
N PRO A 228 -7.86 -3.43 -24.60
CA PRO A 228 -7.25 -3.70 -25.90
C PRO A 228 -6.36 -4.95 -25.89
N GLU A 229 -6.29 -5.65 -27.02
CA GLU A 229 -5.40 -6.79 -27.15
C GLU A 229 -3.94 -6.35 -27.14
N VAL A 230 -3.10 -7.08 -26.42
CA VAL A 230 -1.65 -6.87 -26.42
C VAL A 230 -1.01 -7.92 -27.31
N PHE A 231 -0.19 -7.47 -28.27
CA PHE A 231 0.54 -8.36 -29.16
C PHE A 231 1.90 -8.70 -28.53
N SER A 232 1.91 -9.71 -27.66
CA SER A 232 3.06 -10.05 -26.80
C SER A 232 4.37 -10.31 -27.56
N ASP A 233 4.28 -10.88 -28.76
CA ASP A 233 5.45 -11.24 -29.57
C ASP A 233 6.28 -10.01 -29.99
N TYR A 234 5.62 -8.85 -30.08
CA TYR A 234 6.22 -7.55 -30.42
C TYR A 234 6.50 -6.67 -29.19
N CYS A 235 6.28 -7.19 -27.97
CA CYS A 235 6.52 -6.44 -26.74
C CYS A 235 7.94 -6.69 -26.19
N ARG A 236 8.57 -5.63 -25.66
CA ARG A 236 9.89 -5.63 -25.03
C ARG A 236 9.88 -4.67 -23.84
N GLU A 237 10.96 -4.61 -23.07
CA GLU A 237 11.02 -3.71 -21.90
C GLU A 237 10.77 -2.24 -22.27
N SER A 238 11.22 -1.80 -23.45
CA SER A 238 11.10 -0.42 -23.92
C SER A 238 9.99 -0.17 -24.96
N VAL A 239 9.27 -1.21 -25.39
CA VAL A 239 8.22 -1.12 -26.42
C VAL A 239 7.03 -2.00 -26.05
N LEU A 240 5.83 -1.41 -26.03
CA LEU A 240 4.55 -2.12 -25.91
C LEU A 240 3.76 -1.93 -27.21
N VAL A 241 3.26 -3.04 -27.75
CA VAL A 241 2.42 -3.06 -28.95
C VAL A 241 1.05 -3.58 -28.56
N MET A 242 0.03 -2.79 -28.80
CA MET A 242 -1.36 -3.14 -28.49
C MET A 242 -2.30 -2.66 -29.59
N GLU A 243 -3.48 -3.25 -29.61
CA GLU A 243 -4.59 -2.88 -30.50
C GLU A 243 -4.91 -1.39 -30.39
N ARG A 244 -5.12 -0.76 -31.55
CA ARG A 244 -5.60 0.61 -31.62
C ARG A 244 -7.09 0.64 -31.30
N ILE A 245 -7.47 1.43 -30.29
CA ILE A 245 -8.86 1.62 -29.89
C ILE A 245 -9.42 2.97 -30.34
N TYR A 246 -10.73 2.99 -30.52
CA TYR A 246 -11.52 4.16 -30.85
C TYR A 246 -12.66 4.27 -29.85
N GLY A 247 -12.79 5.42 -29.18
CA GLY A 247 -13.85 5.66 -28.22
C GLY A 247 -13.94 7.12 -27.82
N VAL A 248 -15.07 7.49 -27.22
CA VAL A 248 -15.27 8.82 -26.63
C VAL A 248 -14.56 8.86 -25.27
N PRO A 249 -13.65 9.81 -25.00
CA PRO A 249 -13.10 9.98 -23.67
C PRO A 249 -14.21 10.15 -22.64
N VAL A 250 -14.15 9.45 -21.51
CA VAL A 250 -15.25 9.45 -20.53
C VAL A 250 -15.53 10.85 -19.95
N SER A 251 -14.54 11.74 -19.98
CA SER A 251 -14.69 13.16 -19.57
C SER A 251 -15.45 14.03 -20.57
N ASP A 252 -15.60 13.59 -21.83
CA ASP A 252 -16.31 14.35 -22.87
C ASP A 252 -17.82 14.08 -22.83
N ILE A 253 -18.48 14.67 -21.83
CA ILE A 253 -19.92 14.53 -21.60
C ILE A 253 -20.73 15.03 -22.80
N ALA A 254 -20.25 16.05 -23.50
CA ALA A 254 -20.94 16.61 -24.66
C ALA A 254 -20.97 15.59 -25.81
N ALA A 255 -19.83 14.95 -26.11
CA ALA A 255 -19.75 13.89 -27.09
C ALA A 255 -20.58 12.66 -26.69
N LEU A 256 -20.53 12.23 -25.42
CA LEU A 256 -21.34 11.10 -24.95
C LEU A 256 -22.85 11.35 -25.08
N ARG A 257 -23.30 12.57 -24.79
CA ARG A 257 -24.70 12.98 -25.01
C ARG A 257 -25.05 13.08 -26.49
N ALA A 258 -24.15 13.59 -27.33
CA ALA A 258 -24.33 13.64 -28.78
C ALA A 258 -24.43 12.24 -29.41
N GLN A 259 -23.69 11.27 -28.86
CA GLN A 259 -23.79 9.85 -29.20
C GLN A 259 -25.10 9.20 -28.69
N ASN A 260 -25.90 9.91 -27.89
CA ASN A 260 -27.08 9.38 -27.20
C ASN A 260 -26.74 8.20 -26.27
N THR A 261 -25.64 8.31 -25.53
CA THR A 261 -25.20 7.30 -24.57
C THR A 261 -26.15 7.23 -23.39
N ASN A 262 -26.50 6.01 -22.94
CA ASN A 262 -27.29 5.81 -21.72
C ASN A 262 -26.42 6.10 -20.49
N MET A 263 -26.41 7.38 -20.08
CA MET A 263 -25.55 7.89 -19.00
C MET A 263 -25.81 7.23 -17.65
N LYS A 264 -27.05 6.83 -17.37
CA LYS A 264 -27.41 6.13 -16.14
C LYS A 264 -26.77 4.74 -16.11
N LEU A 265 -26.98 3.95 -17.16
CA LEU A 265 -26.40 2.61 -17.25
C LEU A 265 -24.87 2.65 -17.31
N LEU A 266 -24.29 3.65 -17.98
CA LEU A 266 -22.85 3.90 -18.00
C LEU A 266 -22.31 4.10 -16.56
N ALA A 267 -22.96 4.93 -15.76
CA ALA A 267 -22.57 5.18 -14.38
C ALA A 267 -22.69 3.92 -13.50
N GLU A 268 -23.80 3.18 -13.62
CA GLU A 268 -24.02 1.91 -12.93
C GLU A 268 -22.96 0.86 -13.31
N ARG A 269 -22.63 0.73 -14.60
CA ARG A 269 -21.55 -0.15 -15.09
C ARG A 269 -20.19 0.22 -14.51
N GLY A 270 -19.90 1.51 -14.31
CA GLY A 270 -18.63 1.94 -13.73
C GLY A 270 -18.42 1.39 -12.32
N VAL A 271 -19.49 1.43 -11.51
CA VAL A 271 -19.52 0.83 -10.17
C VAL A 271 -19.34 -0.69 -10.27
N GLN A 272 -20.11 -1.36 -11.14
CA GLN A 272 -20.02 -2.81 -11.33
C GLN A 272 -18.63 -3.27 -11.75
N VAL A 273 -17.99 -2.57 -12.69
CA VAL A 273 -16.63 -2.86 -13.17
C VAL A 273 -15.60 -2.73 -12.04
N PHE A 274 -15.71 -1.70 -11.21
CA PHE A 274 -14.81 -1.52 -10.06
C PHE A 274 -14.96 -2.66 -9.05
N PHE A 275 -16.18 -2.94 -8.60
CA PHE A 275 -16.42 -4.00 -7.62
C PHE A 275 -16.08 -5.39 -8.16
N THR A 276 -16.30 -5.62 -9.46
CA THR A 276 -15.90 -6.86 -10.14
C THR A 276 -14.39 -7.06 -10.08
N GLN A 277 -13.61 -6.06 -10.47
CA GLN A 277 -12.15 -6.14 -10.40
C GLN A 277 -11.63 -6.40 -8.98
N VAL A 278 -12.16 -5.67 -7.99
CA VAL A 278 -11.71 -5.75 -6.59
C VAL A 278 -12.11 -7.08 -5.94
N PHE A 279 -13.38 -7.47 -6.05
CA PHE A 279 -13.92 -8.61 -5.30
C PHE A 279 -14.00 -9.89 -6.14
N ARG A 280 -14.43 -9.86 -7.39
CA ARG A 280 -14.44 -11.10 -8.18
C ARG A 280 -13.00 -11.51 -8.49
N ASP A 281 -12.24 -10.59 -9.07
CA ASP A 281 -10.94 -10.90 -9.69
C ASP A 281 -9.76 -10.73 -8.74
N SER A 282 -9.91 -9.94 -7.66
CA SER A 282 -8.81 -9.56 -6.77
C SER A 282 -7.62 -8.95 -7.53
N PHE A 283 -7.91 -8.35 -8.67
CA PHE A 283 -6.96 -7.74 -9.59
C PHE A 283 -7.66 -6.56 -10.25
N PHE A 284 -7.20 -5.35 -9.95
CA PHE A 284 -7.89 -4.13 -10.34
C PHE A 284 -6.94 -3.09 -10.93
N HIS A 285 -7.42 -2.38 -11.94
CA HIS A 285 -6.74 -1.24 -12.51
C HIS A 285 -6.79 -0.08 -11.51
N ALA A 286 -5.62 0.29 -10.97
CA ALA A 286 -5.51 1.22 -9.85
C ALA A 286 -5.42 2.70 -10.29
N ASP A 287 -5.41 2.98 -11.60
CA ASP A 287 -5.34 4.34 -12.16
C ASP A 287 -6.39 4.58 -13.25
N MET A 288 -7.63 4.18 -12.96
CA MET A 288 -8.82 4.40 -13.78
C MET A 288 -9.27 5.88 -13.72
N HIS A 289 -8.42 6.79 -14.18
CA HIS A 289 -8.74 8.22 -14.30
C HIS A 289 -9.34 8.54 -15.67
N PRO A 290 -10.02 9.69 -15.87
CA PRO A 290 -10.71 9.99 -17.14
C PRO A 290 -9.82 9.97 -18.40
N GLY A 291 -8.51 10.18 -18.27
CA GLY A 291 -7.57 10.05 -19.39
C GLY A 291 -7.27 8.61 -19.86
N ASN A 292 -7.62 7.59 -19.07
CA ASN A 292 -7.34 6.17 -19.34
C ASN A 292 -8.63 5.38 -19.64
N ILE A 293 -9.78 6.07 -19.68
CA ILE A 293 -11.09 5.44 -19.85
C ILE A 293 -11.82 6.11 -21.00
N PHE A 294 -12.28 5.28 -21.93
CA PHE A 294 -13.09 5.66 -23.06
C PHE A 294 -14.41 4.90 -23.02
N VAL A 295 -15.38 5.33 -23.81
CA VAL A 295 -16.67 4.67 -24.02
C VAL A 295 -16.76 4.29 -25.50
N SER A 296 -17.13 3.04 -25.77
CA SER A 296 -17.26 2.52 -27.13
C SER A 296 -18.33 3.27 -27.92
N TYR A 297 -18.10 3.40 -29.23
CA TYR A 297 -19.07 3.97 -30.17
C TYR A 297 -20.24 3.03 -30.48
N GLU A 298 -20.03 1.72 -30.33
CA GLU A 298 -20.84 0.68 -30.97
C GLU A 298 -22.23 0.52 -30.37
N HIS A 299 -22.35 0.62 -29.04
CA HIS A 299 -23.58 0.33 -28.31
C HIS A 299 -23.93 1.44 -27.31
N PRO A 300 -24.37 2.63 -27.78
CA PRO A 300 -24.63 3.77 -26.88
C PRO A 300 -25.68 3.47 -25.79
N GLN A 301 -26.66 2.62 -26.09
CA GLN A 301 -27.72 2.24 -25.15
C GLN A 301 -27.32 1.12 -24.18
N ASP A 302 -26.26 0.37 -24.52
CA ASP A 302 -25.64 -0.64 -23.66
C ASP A 302 -24.12 -0.38 -23.56
N PRO A 303 -23.73 0.73 -22.90
CA PRO A 303 -22.44 1.37 -23.13
C PRO A 303 -21.29 0.61 -22.48
N GLN A 304 -20.28 0.25 -23.28
CA GLN A 304 -19.10 -0.48 -22.83
C GLN A 304 -17.94 0.49 -22.55
N TYR A 305 -17.29 0.34 -21.39
CA TYR A 305 -16.05 1.04 -21.10
C TYR A 305 -14.89 0.43 -21.86
N ILE A 306 -13.91 1.24 -22.27
CA ILE A 306 -12.63 0.79 -22.79
C ILE A 306 -11.54 1.31 -21.85
N GLY A 307 -10.82 0.41 -21.20
CA GLY A 307 -9.72 0.73 -20.29
C GLY A 307 -8.36 0.62 -20.99
N ILE A 308 -7.53 1.65 -20.87
CA ILE A 308 -6.14 1.65 -21.36
C ILE A 308 -5.16 1.96 -20.21
N ASP A 309 -3.85 1.85 -20.48
CA ASP A 309 -2.78 2.13 -19.52
C ASP A 309 -2.86 1.31 -18.21
N CYS A 310 -2.58 0.01 -18.34
CA CYS A 310 -2.52 -0.91 -17.21
C CYS A 310 -1.17 -0.87 -16.47
N GLY A 311 -0.48 0.29 -16.48
CA GLY A 311 0.82 0.46 -15.82
C GLY A 311 0.74 0.28 -14.30
N ILE A 312 -0.39 0.67 -13.70
CA ILE A 312 -0.63 0.56 -12.26
C ILE A 312 -1.85 -0.34 -12.01
N VAL A 313 -1.58 -1.51 -11.43
CA VAL A 313 -2.60 -2.48 -10.98
C VAL A 313 -2.39 -2.82 -9.51
N GLY A 314 -3.49 -3.09 -8.82
CA GLY A 314 -3.50 -3.62 -7.46
C GLY A 314 -4.00 -5.05 -7.43
N SER A 315 -3.56 -5.81 -6.43
CA SER A 315 -4.06 -7.16 -6.17
C SER A 315 -4.36 -7.33 -4.68
N LEU A 316 -5.42 -8.06 -4.35
CA LEU A 316 -5.80 -8.36 -2.97
C LEU A 316 -5.46 -9.80 -2.61
N ASN A 317 -4.85 -10.00 -1.44
CA ASN A 317 -4.70 -11.34 -0.88
C ASN A 317 -6.05 -11.83 -0.29
N LYS A 318 -6.16 -13.12 0.05
CA LYS A 318 -7.43 -13.69 0.56
C LYS A 318 -7.89 -13.06 1.88
N ALA A 319 -6.96 -12.69 2.76
CA ALA A 319 -7.29 -12.07 4.05
C ALA A 319 -7.82 -10.65 3.85
N ASP A 320 -7.12 -9.83 3.04
CA ASP A 320 -7.54 -8.46 2.70
C ASP A 320 -8.90 -8.45 2.00
N LYS A 321 -9.11 -9.39 1.09
CA LYS A 321 -10.37 -9.55 0.37
C LYS A 321 -11.54 -9.83 1.31
N ARG A 322 -11.36 -10.74 2.25
CA ARG A 322 -12.38 -11.08 3.25
C ARG A 322 -12.65 -9.91 4.18
N TYR A 323 -11.59 -9.29 4.69
CA TYR A 323 -11.69 -8.09 5.52
C TYR A 323 -12.46 -6.98 4.81
N LEU A 324 -12.08 -6.64 3.57
CA LEU A 324 -12.75 -5.60 2.80
C LEU A 324 -14.22 -5.94 2.59
N ALA A 325 -14.54 -7.17 2.20
CA ALA A 325 -15.94 -7.56 1.97
C ALA A 325 -16.80 -7.49 3.24
N GLU A 326 -16.30 -8.03 4.36
CA GLU A 326 -16.99 -7.95 5.65
C GLU A 326 -17.18 -6.49 6.09
N ASN A 327 -16.16 -5.65 5.88
CA ASN A 327 -16.18 -4.24 6.21
C ASN A 327 -17.20 -3.46 5.35
N PHE A 328 -17.21 -3.66 4.03
CA PHE A 328 -18.18 -3.04 3.14
C PHE A 328 -19.61 -3.46 3.48
N ILE A 329 -19.85 -4.74 3.79
CA ILE A 329 -21.20 -5.21 4.13
C ILE A 329 -21.65 -4.66 5.48
N ALA A 330 -20.78 -4.66 6.49
CA ALA A 330 -21.06 -4.01 7.77
C ALA A 330 -21.40 -2.53 7.57
N PHE A 331 -20.62 -1.84 6.73
CA PHE A 331 -20.88 -0.46 6.35
C PHE A 331 -22.23 -0.26 5.64
N PHE A 332 -22.57 -1.08 4.65
CA PHE A 332 -23.85 -1.02 3.91
C PHE A 332 -25.07 -1.41 4.77
N ASN A 333 -24.87 -2.16 5.85
CA ASN A 333 -25.92 -2.50 6.81
C ASN A 333 -25.94 -1.56 8.02
N ARG A 334 -25.15 -0.48 8.00
CA ARG A 334 -25.00 0.49 9.10
C ARG A 334 -24.54 -0.15 10.41
N ASP A 335 -23.86 -1.29 10.34
CA ASP A 335 -23.23 -1.98 11.47
C ASP A 335 -21.84 -1.38 11.74
N TYR A 336 -21.84 -0.15 12.26
CA TYR A 336 -20.59 0.57 12.55
C TYR A 336 -19.77 -0.09 13.67
N ARG A 337 -20.43 -0.86 14.55
CA ARG A 337 -19.75 -1.65 15.57
C ARG A 337 -18.85 -2.70 14.93
N LYS A 338 -19.40 -3.47 13.98
CA LYS A 338 -18.63 -4.47 13.24
C LYS A 338 -17.52 -3.83 12.41
N VAL A 339 -17.76 -2.66 11.82
CA VAL A 339 -16.70 -1.90 11.13
C VAL A 339 -15.56 -1.56 12.10
N ALA A 340 -15.87 -1.07 13.30
CA ALA A 340 -14.86 -0.75 14.31
C ALA A 340 -14.05 -1.98 14.76
N GLU A 341 -14.74 -3.10 15.04
CA GLU A 341 -14.11 -4.38 15.43
C GLU A 341 -13.16 -4.89 14.36
N LEU A 342 -13.59 -4.90 13.08
CA LEU A 342 -12.76 -5.36 11.97
C LEU A 342 -11.46 -4.54 11.82
N HIS A 343 -11.51 -3.23 12.03
CA HIS A 343 -10.32 -2.36 11.97
C HIS A 343 -9.33 -2.62 13.13
N VAL A 344 -9.83 -3.05 14.30
CA VAL A 344 -8.98 -3.46 15.42
C VAL A 344 -8.41 -4.86 15.17
N ASP A 345 -9.25 -5.81 14.75
CA ASP A 345 -8.85 -7.20 14.46
C ASP A 345 -7.81 -7.29 13.33
N SER A 346 -7.88 -6.40 12.35
CA SER A 346 -6.91 -6.31 11.25
C SER A 346 -5.59 -5.66 11.65
N GLY A 347 -5.48 -5.12 12.88
CA GLY A 347 -4.30 -4.44 13.39
C GLY A 347 -4.06 -3.06 12.78
N TRP A 348 -5.06 -2.47 12.12
CA TRP A 348 -4.96 -1.13 11.53
C TRP A 348 -5.07 -0.03 12.59
N VAL A 349 -5.79 -0.35 13.66
CA VAL A 349 -5.96 0.46 14.85
C VAL A 349 -5.33 -0.31 16.03
N PRO A 350 -4.65 0.37 16.97
CA PRO A 350 -4.04 -0.30 18.12
C PRO A 350 -5.08 -1.14 18.90
N PRO A 351 -4.71 -2.34 19.39
CA PRO A 351 -5.62 -3.27 20.07
C PRO A 351 -6.18 -2.73 21.40
N ASP A 352 -5.56 -1.71 21.97
CA ASP A 352 -6.00 -0.99 23.17
C ASP A 352 -7.06 0.09 22.88
N THR A 353 -7.46 0.27 21.62
CA THR A 353 -8.46 1.27 21.23
C THR A 353 -9.86 0.92 21.74
N ASN A 354 -10.56 1.90 22.30
CA ASN A 354 -11.94 1.74 22.70
C ASN A 354 -12.86 1.63 21.46
N VAL A 355 -13.38 0.43 21.22
CA VAL A 355 -14.25 0.10 20.08
C VAL A 355 -15.54 0.92 20.07
N GLU A 356 -16.12 1.24 21.23
CA GLU A 356 -17.35 2.05 21.32
C GLU A 356 -17.11 3.51 20.91
N GLU A 357 -16.00 4.09 21.37
CA GLU A 357 -15.62 5.46 20.99
C GLU A 357 -15.31 5.52 19.49
N PHE A 358 -14.66 4.49 18.96
CA PHE A 358 -14.34 4.41 17.54
C PHE A 358 -15.59 4.21 16.67
N GLU A 359 -16.51 3.33 17.08
CA GLU A 359 -17.81 3.17 16.45
C GLU A 359 -18.56 4.51 16.36
N PHE A 360 -18.64 5.25 17.46
CA PHE A 360 -19.33 6.54 17.50
C PHE A 360 -18.71 7.53 16.51
N ALA A 361 -17.38 7.53 16.42
CA ALA A 361 -16.67 8.39 15.50
C ALA A 361 -16.89 7.98 14.02
N ILE A 362 -16.93 6.69 13.71
CA ILE A 362 -17.29 6.18 12.37
C ILE A 362 -18.74 6.61 12.03
N ARG A 363 -19.70 6.35 12.92
CA ARG A 363 -21.11 6.70 12.74
C ARG A 363 -21.31 8.19 12.45
N THR A 364 -20.61 9.05 13.19
CA THR A 364 -20.68 10.52 13.02
C THR A 364 -20.28 10.97 11.61
N VAL A 365 -19.34 10.27 10.98
CA VAL A 365 -18.86 10.61 9.64
C VAL A 365 -19.70 9.96 8.54
N CYS A 366 -20.19 8.74 8.77
CA CYS A 366 -20.80 7.90 7.74
C CYS A 366 -22.35 8.02 7.66
N GLU A 367 -23.03 8.27 8.77
CA GLU A 367 -24.50 8.39 8.77
C GLU A 367 -25.02 9.57 7.91
N PRO A 368 -24.39 10.76 7.92
CA PRO A 368 -24.90 11.91 7.16
C PRO A 368 -24.88 11.75 5.63
N ILE A 369 -24.17 10.75 5.11
CA ILE A 369 -23.95 10.52 3.66
C ILE A 369 -24.66 9.30 3.12
N PHE A 370 -25.20 8.45 3.99
CA PHE A 370 -25.84 7.19 3.61
C PHE A 370 -27.11 7.44 2.77
N GLU A 371 -27.33 6.63 1.72
CA GLU A 371 -28.50 6.71 0.80
C GLU A 371 -28.68 8.05 0.08
N LYS A 372 -27.65 8.91 0.06
CA LYS A 372 -27.69 10.16 -0.69
C LYS A 372 -27.16 9.98 -2.11
N PRO A 373 -27.73 10.66 -3.11
CA PRO A 373 -27.15 10.70 -4.45
C PRO A 373 -25.79 11.41 -4.47
N LEU A 374 -24.98 11.13 -5.48
CA LEU A 374 -23.62 11.69 -5.62
C LEU A 374 -23.55 13.22 -5.58
N ASP A 375 -24.58 13.93 -6.05
CA ASP A 375 -24.64 15.40 -6.00
C ASP A 375 -24.87 15.97 -4.60
N GLN A 376 -25.38 15.16 -3.67
CA GLN A 376 -25.67 15.54 -2.28
C GLN A 376 -24.60 15.07 -1.28
N ILE A 377 -23.65 14.24 -1.71
CA ILE A 377 -22.51 13.76 -0.91
C ILE A 377 -21.28 14.54 -1.29
N SER A 378 -20.51 15.10 -0.34
CA SER A 378 -19.15 15.56 -0.60
C SER A 378 -18.13 14.52 -0.10
N PHE A 379 -17.63 13.66 -0.98
CA PHE A 379 -16.65 12.63 -0.59
C PHE A 379 -15.36 13.25 -0.04
N GLY A 380 -14.96 14.43 -0.54
CA GLY A 380 -13.85 15.19 0.02
C GLY A 380 -14.02 15.53 1.51
N HIS A 381 -15.21 16.00 1.92
CA HIS A 381 -15.49 16.29 3.34
C HIS A 381 -15.56 15.01 4.18
N VAL A 382 -16.15 13.94 3.65
CA VAL A 382 -16.19 12.63 4.31
C VAL A 382 -14.80 12.10 4.56
N LEU A 383 -13.92 12.12 3.55
CA LEU A 383 -12.54 11.66 3.67
C LEU A 383 -11.77 12.49 4.68
N LEU A 384 -11.87 13.84 4.63
CA LEU A 384 -11.25 14.71 5.63
C LEU A 384 -11.71 14.37 7.04
N ASN A 385 -13.02 14.14 7.24
CA ASN A 385 -13.56 13.76 8.54
C ASN A 385 -13.10 12.36 8.97
N LEU A 386 -13.04 11.38 8.06
CA LEU A 386 -12.49 10.06 8.33
C LEU A 386 -11.01 10.14 8.74
N PHE A 387 -10.19 10.97 8.09
CA PHE A 387 -8.78 11.14 8.48
C PHE A 387 -8.62 11.89 9.80
N ASN A 388 -9.45 12.91 10.06
CA ASN A 388 -9.46 13.62 11.35
C ASN A 388 -9.80 12.64 12.48
N THR A 389 -10.79 11.78 12.25
CA THR A 389 -11.15 10.68 13.15
C THR A 389 -10.02 9.67 13.29
N ALA A 390 -9.47 9.16 12.19
CA ALA A 390 -8.38 8.19 12.18
C ALA A 390 -7.12 8.70 12.93
N ARG A 391 -6.81 9.99 12.81
CA ARG A 391 -5.71 10.64 13.54
C ARG A 391 -5.92 10.63 15.06
N ARG A 392 -7.16 10.69 15.55
CA ARG A 392 -7.49 10.64 16.99
C ARG A 392 -7.23 9.25 17.58
N PHE A 393 -7.37 8.20 16.77
CA PHE A 393 -7.22 6.79 17.19
C PHE A 393 -5.85 6.17 16.83
N ASN A 394 -4.84 7.00 16.51
CA ASN A 394 -3.50 6.53 16.11
C ASN A 394 -3.51 5.47 15.01
N MET A 395 -4.50 5.51 14.10
CA MET A 395 -4.59 4.57 13.00
C MET A 395 -3.42 4.79 12.03
N GLU A 396 -2.72 3.72 11.65
CA GLU A 396 -1.69 3.80 10.61
C GLU A 396 -2.38 3.96 9.25
N VAL A 397 -2.27 5.14 8.65
CA VAL A 397 -2.83 5.39 7.32
C VAL A 397 -2.04 4.61 6.27
N GLN A 398 -2.65 3.56 5.71
CA GLN A 398 -2.03 2.78 4.66
C GLN A 398 -1.96 3.58 3.33
N PRO A 399 -0.80 3.58 2.63
CA PRO A 399 -0.64 4.29 1.36
C PRO A 399 -1.67 3.90 0.29
N GLN A 400 -2.14 2.64 0.30
CA GLN A 400 -3.09 2.11 -0.68
C GLN A 400 -4.50 2.73 -0.54
N LEU A 401 -4.93 3.05 0.69
CA LEU A 401 -6.21 3.75 0.94
C LEU A 401 -6.15 5.23 0.54
N VAL A 402 -4.94 5.80 0.54
CA VAL A 402 -4.70 7.16 0.04
C VAL A 402 -4.73 7.20 -1.50
N LEU A 403 -4.19 6.17 -2.17
CA LEU A 403 -4.34 5.99 -3.62
C LEU A 403 -5.80 5.90 -4.06
N LEU A 404 -6.64 5.23 -3.27
CA LEU A 404 -8.09 5.18 -3.48
C LEU A 404 -8.75 6.57 -3.45
N GLN A 405 -8.18 7.59 -2.80
CA GLN A 405 -8.79 8.94 -2.77
C GLN A 405 -8.81 9.62 -4.13
N LYS A 406 -7.74 9.51 -4.92
CA LYS A 406 -7.67 10.11 -6.25
C LYS A 406 -8.68 9.45 -7.16
N THR A 407 -8.73 8.13 -7.13
CA THR A 407 -9.72 7.34 -7.85
C THR A 407 -11.14 7.67 -7.38
N LEU A 408 -11.39 7.78 -6.07
CA LEU A 408 -12.70 8.13 -5.52
C LEU A 408 -13.12 9.58 -5.81
N LEU A 409 -12.21 10.55 -5.79
CA LEU A 409 -12.48 11.95 -6.17
C LEU A 409 -12.75 12.08 -7.68
N TYR A 410 -12.01 11.33 -8.50
CA TYR A 410 -12.30 11.26 -9.93
C TYR A 410 -13.60 10.52 -10.20
N VAL A 411 -13.91 9.44 -9.48
CA VAL A 411 -15.17 8.71 -9.58
C VAL A 411 -16.34 9.55 -9.07
N GLU A 412 -16.18 10.37 -8.01
CA GLU A 412 -17.18 11.33 -7.54
C GLU A 412 -17.40 12.44 -8.59
N GLY A 413 -16.31 13.08 -9.03
CA GLY A 413 -16.37 14.17 -10.02
C GLY A 413 -16.95 13.70 -11.35
N LEU A 414 -16.49 12.56 -11.84
CA LEU A 414 -17.00 11.92 -13.05
C LEU A 414 -18.42 11.40 -12.85
N GLY A 415 -18.71 10.73 -11.74
CA GLY A 415 -20.03 10.21 -11.42
C GLY A 415 -21.09 11.31 -11.32
N ARG A 416 -20.77 12.46 -10.72
CA ARG A 416 -21.65 13.65 -10.75
C ARG A 416 -21.85 14.21 -12.15
N GLN A 417 -20.84 14.15 -13.02
CA GLN A 417 -20.95 14.62 -14.39
C GLN A 417 -21.74 13.65 -15.28
N LEU A 418 -21.57 12.35 -15.07
CA LEU A 418 -22.24 11.28 -15.80
C LEU A 418 -23.71 11.13 -15.36
N TYR A 419 -23.94 10.85 -14.08
CA TYR A 419 -25.27 10.66 -13.51
C TYR A 419 -25.33 11.13 -12.04
N PRO A 420 -25.71 12.40 -11.78
CA PRO A 420 -25.71 12.99 -10.44
C PRO A 420 -26.57 12.24 -9.41
N GLN A 421 -27.64 11.60 -9.88
CA GLN A 421 -28.60 10.86 -9.06
C GLN A 421 -28.13 9.43 -8.73
N LEU A 422 -26.94 9.01 -9.18
CA LEU A 422 -26.40 7.70 -8.85
C LEU A 422 -26.30 7.57 -7.34
N ASP A 423 -26.90 6.51 -6.81
CA ASP A 423 -26.69 6.09 -5.44
C ASP A 423 -25.78 4.86 -5.44
N LEU A 424 -24.56 5.05 -4.92
CA LEU A 424 -23.55 4.00 -4.82
C LEU A 424 -24.02 2.87 -3.91
N TRP A 425 -24.86 3.15 -2.91
CA TRP A 425 -25.35 2.17 -1.95
C TRP A 425 -26.32 1.19 -2.61
N THR A 426 -27.36 1.70 -3.26
CA THR A 426 -28.32 0.84 -3.98
C THR A 426 -27.70 0.13 -5.17
N THR A 427 -26.67 0.69 -5.80
CA THR A 427 -25.98 0.07 -6.94
C THR A 427 -24.97 -1.02 -6.52
N ALA A 428 -24.18 -0.78 -5.48
CA ALA A 428 -23.09 -1.68 -5.08
C ALA A 428 -23.53 -2.78 -4.10
N LYS A 429 -24.52 -2.51 -3.24
CA LYS A 429 -24.97 -3.45 -2.21
C LYS A 429 -25.39 -4.82 -2.78
N PRO A 430 -26.23 -4.91 -3.81
CA PRO A 430 -26.65 -6.21 -4.36
C PRO A 430 -25.46 -7.01 -4.91
N PHE A 431 -24.48 -6.33 -5.50
CA PHE A 431 -23.29 -6.97 -6.03
C PHE A 431 -22.45 -7.61 -4.92
N LEU A 432 -22.22 -6.88 -3.83
CA LEU A 432 -21.44 -7.36 -2.69
C LEU A 432 -22.12 -8.49 -1.92
N GLU A 433 -23.44 -8.41 -1.72
CA GLU A 433 -24.21 -9.46 -1.06
C GLU A 433 -24.17 -10.76 -1.87
N ASN A 434 -24.39 -10.68 -3.18
CA ASN A 434 -24.28 -11.83 -4.07
C ASN A 434 -22.87 -12.42 -4.07
N TRP A 435 -21.85 -11.56 -4.14
CA TRP A 435 -20.45 -11.99 -4.11
C TRP A 435 -20.09 -12.69 -2.78
N LEU A 436 -20.50 -12.15 -1.64
CA LEU A 436 -20.21 -12.73 -0.33
C LEU A 436 -20.93 -14.07 -0.18
N HIS A 437 -22.20 -14.15 -0.61
CA HIS A 437 -22.94 -15.40 -0.62
C HIS A 437 -22.20 -16.48 -1.43
N ASP A 438 -21.65 -16.12 -2.59
CA ASP A 438 -20.89 -17.06 -3.42
C ASP A 438 -19.56 -17.49 -2.79
N GLN A 439 -18.91 -16.64 -2.01
CA GLN A 439 -17.54 -16.86 -1.49
C GLN A 439 -17.48 -17.36 -0.04
N VAL A 440 -18.51 -17.10 0.76
CA VAL A 440 -18.59 -17.47 2.18
C VAL A 440 -19.81 -18.35 2.48
N GLY A 441 -20.78 -18.42 1.57
CA GLY A 441 -21.98 -19.25 1.73
C GLY A 441 -21.74 -20.75 1.50
N LEU A 442 -22.84 -21.52 1.59
CA LEU A 442 -22.87 -22.96 1.32
C LEU A 442 -22.18 -23.37 -0.01
N PRO A 443 -22.29 -22.62 -1.12
CA PRO A 443 -21.60 -22.95 -2.36
C PRO A 443 -20.07 -22.92 -2.25
N ALA A 444 -19.52 -21.99 -1.46
CA ALA A 444 -18.08 -21.91 -1.21
C ALA A 444 -17.59 -23.05 -0.33
N LEU A 445 -18.37 -23.39 0.72
CA LEU A 445 -18.08 -24.54 1.57
C LEU A 445 -18.04 -25.84 0.74
N MET A 446 -19.03 -26.05 -0.12
CA MET A 446 -19.06 -27.22 -1.01
C MET A 446 -17.89 -27.25 -1.99
N ARG A 447 -17.50 -26.10 -2.59
CA ARG A 447 -16.32 -26.01 -3.45
C ARG A 447 -15.02 -26.27 -2.70
N ALA A 448 -14.88 -25.74 -1.48
CA ALA A 448 -13.72 -25.95 -0.64
C ALA A 448 -13.59 -27.41 -0.19
N LEU A 449 -14.71 -28.04 0.18
CA LEU A 449 -14.78 -29.46 0.49
C LEU A 449 -14.43 -30.30 -0.73
N LYS A 450 -14.99 -30.02 -1.91
CA LYS A 450 -14.66 -30.73 -3.16
C LYS A 450 -13.19 -30.59 -3.56
N ALA A 451 -12.62 -29.39 -3.43
CA ALA A 451 -11.23 -29.14 -3.78
C ALA A 451 -10.25 -29.85 -2.82
N LYS A 452 -10.61 -29.95 -1.53
CA LYS A 452 -9.81 -30.67 -0.54
C LYS A 452 -10.17 -32.15 -0.44
N ALA A 453 -11.26 -32.62 -1.06
CA ALA A 453 -11.71 -34.00 -0.97
C ALA A 453 -10.63 -35.04 -1.34
N PRO A 454 -9.79 -34.84 -2.38
CA PRO A 454 -8.70 -35.78 -2.68
C PRO A 454 -7.68 -35.87 -1.54
N TYR A 455 -7.31 -34.73 -0.97
CA TYR A 455 -6.40 -34.65 0.17
C TYR A 455 -6.99 -35.30 1.42
N TRP A 456 -8.28 -35.08 1.71
CA TRP A 456 -8.96 -35.74 2.82
C TRP A 456 -9.11 -37.24 2.60
N SER A 457 -9.34 -37.72 1.38
CA SER A 457 -9.44 -39.17 1.10
C SER A 457 -8.14 -39.91 1.35
N GLU A 458 -6.99 -39.26 1.12
CA GLU A 458 -5.67 -39.83 1.42
C GLU A 458 -5.36 -39.82 2.92
N LYS A 459 -5.83 -38.81 3.65
CA LYS A 459 -5.48 -38.60 5.07
C LYS A 459 -6.51 -39.12 6.08
N LEU A 460 -7.74 -39.37 5.67
CA LEU A 460 -8.77 -39.95 6.54
C LEU A 460 -8.35 -41.29 7.17
N PRO A 461 -7.71 -42.22 6.42
CA PRO A 461 -7.27 -43.49 6.98
C PRO A 461 -6.19 -43.36 8.05
N GLU A 462 -5.38 -42.30 8.03
CA GLU A 462 -4.29 -42.04 8.99
C GLU A 462 -4.76 -41.32 10.28
N LEU A 463 -5.98 -40.76 10.29
CA LEU A 463 -6.52 -40.02 11.44
C LEU A 463 -6.59 -40.84 12.75
N PRO A 464 -7.02 -42.12 12.73
CA PRO A 464 -7.06 -42.93 13.95
C PRO A 464 -5.67 -43.14 14.57
N GLU A 465 -4.64 -43.35 13.75
CA GLU A 465 -3.25 -43.51 14.21
C GLU A 465 -2.71 -42.20 14.79
N LEU A 466 -2.91 -41.07 14.10
CA LEU A 466 -2.48 -39.75 14.60
C LEU A 466 -3.15 -39.36 15.92
N LEU A 467 -4.44 -39.66 16.09
CA LEU A 467 -5.16 -39.44 17.34
C LEU A 467 -4.66 -40.38 18.44
N TYR A 468 -4.43 -41.65 18.13
CA TYR A 468 -3.90 -42.63 19.08
C TYR A 468 -2.49 -42.25 19.57
N ASP A 469 -1.61 -41.85 18.65
CA ASP A 469 -0.24 -41.43 18.95
C ASP A 469 -0.20 -40.15 19.79
N SER A 470 -1.06 -39.17 19.48
CA SER A 470 -1.20 -37.93 20.27
C SER A 470 -1.68 -38.22 21.70
N LEU A 471 -2.67 -39.11 21.86
CA LEU A 471 -3.14 -39.55 23.17
C LEU A 471 -2.06 -40.33 23.95
N GLN A 472 -1.26 -41.13 23.25
CA GLN A 472 -0.15 -41.88 23.86
C GLN A 472 0.98 -40.95 24.29
N GLN A 473 1.30 -39.93 23.49
CA GLN A 473 2.29 -38.90 23.80
C GLN A 473 1.86 -38.06 25.02
N GLN A 474 0.58 -37.70 25.12
CA GLN A 474 0.04 -36.99 26.28
C GLN A 474 0.16 -37.82 27.56
N ARG A 475 -0.13 -39.13 27.52
CA ARG A 475 0.09 -40.03 28.66
C ARG A 475 1.56 -40.13 29.07
N ARG A 476 2.49 -40.20 28.10
CA ARG A 476 3.94 -40.25 28.39
C ARG A 476 4.45 -38.95 29.03
N LEU A 477 3.98 -37.80 28.56
CA LEU A 477 4.30 -36.50 29.15
C LEU A 477 3.81 -36.40 30.60
N GLN A 478 2.60 -36.88 30.87
CA GLN A 478 2.02 -36.87 32.20
C GLN A 478 2.82 -37.76 33.19
N HIS A 479 3.21 -38.97 32.78
CA HIS A 479 4.10 -39.82 33.57
C HIS A 479 5.50 -39.21 33.79
N SER A 480 6.05 -38.51 32.80
CA SER A 480 7.32 -37.80 32.95
C SER A 480 7.22 -36.65 33.96
N MET A 481 6.11 -35.92 33.97
CA MET A 481 5.87 -34.84 34.93
C MET A 481 5.69 -35.37 36.35
N ASP A 482 4.93 -36.46 36.54
CA ASP A 482 4.72 -37.09 37.85
C ASP A 482 6.01 -37.66 38.45
N SER A 483 6.86 -38.27 37.61
CA SER A 483 8.17 -38.75 38.08
C SER A 483 9.13 -37.61 38.45
N MET A 484 9.02 -36.45 37.79
CA MET A 484 9.82 -35.25 38.08
C MET A 484 9.36 -34.57 39.38
N THR A 485 8.05 -34.44 39.60
CA THR A 485 7.49 -33.88 40.84
C THR A 485 7.81 -34.76 42.05
N HIS A 486 7.75 -36.09 41.92
CA HIS A 486 8.17 -37.01 42.97
C HIS A 486 9.67 -36.90 43.31
N ARG A 487 10.55 -36.74 42.31
CA ARG A 487 12.00 -36.52 42.54
C ARG A 487 12.27 -35.21 43.27
N LEU A 488 11.58 -34.13 42.89
CA LEU A 488 11.70 -32.83 43.55
C LEU A 488 11.22 -32.87 45.01
N GLY A 489 10.12 -33.58 45.30
CA GLY A 489 9.61 -33.77 46.66
C GLY A 489 10.56 -34.54 47.57
N GLN A 490 11.20 -35.61 47.06
CA GLN A 490 12.18 -36.37 47.83
C GLN A 490 13.47 -35.57 48.11
N GLN A 491 13.91 -34.75 47.15
CA GLN A 491 15.07 -33.87 47.31
C GLN A 491 14.80 -32.75 48.34
N GLY A 492 13.58 -32.18 48.33
CA GLY A 492 13.16 -31.17 49.31
C GLY A 492 13.16 -31.69 50.75
N ASN A 493 12.66 -32.91 51.00
CA ASN A 493 12.65 -33.50 52.34
C ASN A 493 14.07 -33.82 52.87
N ARG A 494 14.98 -34.25 52.00
CA ARG A 494 16.39 -34.48 52.37
C ARG A 494 17.10 -33.17 52.72
N GLN A 495 16.89 -32.13 51.91
CA GLN A 495 17.44 -30.80 52.18
C GLN A 495 16.87 -30.17 53.46
N GLY A 496 15.57 -30.34 53.73
CA GLY A 496 14.93 -29.87 54.97
C GLY A 496 15.54 -30.50 56.22
N ARG A 497 15.73 -31.84 56.21
CA ARG A 497 16.36 -32.56 57.33
C ARG A 497 17.82 -32.17 57.54
N ALA A 498 18.58 -31.97 56.46
CA ALA A 498 19.96 -31.51 56.55
C ALA A 498 20.05 -30.10 57.16
N ARG A 499 19.20 -29.16 56.70
CA ARG A 499 19.13 -27.79 57.25
C ARG A 499 18.78 -27.78 58.74
N TYR A 500 17.84 -28.63 59.16
CA TYR A 500 17.46 -28.75 60.58
C TYR A 500 18.63 -29.25 61.43
N LEU A 501 19.34 -30.29 60.98
CA LEU A 501 20.53 -30.82 61.66
C LEU A 501 21.67 -29.79 61.72
N PHE A 502 21.92 -29.04 60.65
CA PHE A 502 22.89 -27.94 60.67
C PHE A 502 22.51 -26.85 61.66
N GLY A 503 21.23 -26.49 61.75
CA GLY A 503 20.74 -25.52 62.73
C GLY A 503 20.99 -25.96 64.17
N ILE A 504 20.69 -27.22 64.50
CA ILE A 504 20.96 -27.80 65.82
C ILE A 504 22.47 -27.79 66.11
N GLY A 505 23.29 -28.26 65.17
CA GLY A 505 24.75 -28.26 65.30
C GLY A 505 25.32 -26.86 65.56
N ALA A 506 24.89 -25.86 64.78
CA ALA A 506 25.31 -24.47 64.96
C ALA A 506 24.89 -23.89 66.32
N THR A 507 23.69 -24.23 66.80
CA THR A 507 23.17 -23.73 68.08
C THR A 507 23.96 -24.31 69.25
N LEU A 508 24.31 -25.59 69.21
CA LEU A 508 25.16 -26.24 70.21
C LEU A 508 26.58 -25.69 70.23
N LEU A 509 27.18 -25.43 69.07
CA LEU A 509 28.48 -24.79 68.96
C LEU A 509 28.47 -23.37 69.55
N LEU A 510 27.46 -22.56 69.18
CA LEU A 510 27.25 -21.21 69.72
C LEU A 510 27.08 -21.22 71.24
N SER A 511 26.30 -22.16 71.75
CA SER A 511 26.05 -22.32 73.19
C SER A 511 27.33 -22.74 73.93
N GLY A 512 28.15 -23.62 73.35
CA GLY A 512 29.48 -23.97 73.85
C GLY A 512 30.44 -22.78 73.91
N THR A 513 30.44 -21.91 72.88
CA THR A 513 31.23 -20.67 72.88
C THR A 513 30.78 -19.68 73.95
N ILE A 514 29.47 -19.50 74.13
CA ILE A 514 28.95 -18.59 75.16
C ILE A 514 29.31 -19.10 76.57
N LEU A 515 29.20 -20.41 76.82
CA LEU A 515 29.54 -21.01 78.11
C LEU A 515 31.05 -20.96 78.42
N THR A 516 31.90 -21.12 77.41
CA THR A 516 33.36 -20.91 77.57
C THR A 516 33.70 -19.46 77.89
N MET A 517 33.04 -18.49 77.25
CA MET A 517 33.24 -17.07 77.55
C MET A 517 32.69 -16.66 78.93
N ALA A 518 31.64 -17.32 79.41
CA ALA A 518 31.05 -17.07 80.73
C ALA A 518 31.81 -17.72 81.90
N ASN A 519 32.92 -18.44 81.64
CA ASN A 519 33.77 -19.11 82.63
C ASN A 519 33.03 -20.11 83.54
N ILE A 520 31.94 -20.71 83.02
CA ILE A 520 31.14 -21.71 83.74
C ILE A 520 31.79 -23.09 83.50
N ALA A 521 32.23 -23.75 84.56
CA ALA A 521 32.97 -25.04 84.51
C ALA A 521 32.14 -26.25 84.01
N LEU A 522 30.90 -26.04 83.56
CA LEU A 522 30.04 -27.10 83.05
C LEU A 522 30.30 -27.39 81.57
N TRP A 523 31.14 -28.40 81.34
CA TRP A 523 31.26 -29.23 80.13
C TRP A 523 31.08 -28.57 78.74
N PRO A 524 31.79 -27.46 78.41
CA PRO A 524 31.68 -26.85 77.07
C PRO A 524 32.19 -27.76 75.95
N ILE A 525 33.17 -28.62 76.28
CA ILE A 525 33.73 -29.62 75.36
C ILE A 525 32.66 -30.60 74.88
N GLY A 526 31.72 -31.00 75.74
CA GLY A 526 30.62 -31.90 75.38
C GLY A 526 29.69 -31.29 74.32
N LEU A 527 29.41 -29.99 74.44
CA LEU A 527 28.58 -29.26 73.47
C LEU A 527 29.28 -29.09 72.12
N TYR A 528 30.60 -28.85 72.12
CA TYR A 528 31.37 -28.80 70.88
C TYR A 528 31.38 -30.14 70.15
N VAL A 529 31.66 -31.23 70.88
CA VAL A 529 31.67 -32.58 70.29
C VAL A 529 30.27 -32.93 69.76
N ALA A 530 29.21 -32.73 70.54
CA ALA A 530 27.85 -32.99 70.09
C ALA A 530 27.45 -32.12 68.88
N GLY A 531 27.82 -30.84 68.89
CA GLY A 531 27.58 -29.91 67.78
C GLY A 531 28.25 -30.37 66.48
N VAL A 532 29.52 -30.79 66.54
CA VAL A 532 30.27 -31.30 65.37
C VAL A 532 29.69 -32.63 64.88
N VAL A 533 29.33 -33.57 65.77
CA VAL A 533 28.73 -34.85 65.37
C VAL A 533 27.39 -34.64 64.65
N ILE A 534 26.53 -33.76 65.16
CA ILE A 534 25.23 -33.47 64.56
C ILE A 534 25.41 -32.73 63.23
N TRP A 535 26.39 -31.84 63.12
CA TRP A 535 26.73 -31.17 61.86
C TRP A 535 27.20 -32.17 60.79
N LEU A 536 28.09 -33.11 61.16
CA LEU A 536 28.55 -34.17 60.27
C LEU A 536 27.42 -35.14 59.88
N ALA A 537 26.48 -35.40 60.78
CA ALA A 537 25.27 -36.16 60.48
C ALA A 537 24.39 -35.41 59.46
N GLY A 538 24.22 -34.09 59.61
CA GLY A 538 23.54 -33.23 58.63
C GLY A 538 24.19 -33.27 57.25
N TRP A 539 25.53 -33.29 57.20
CA TRP A 539 26.29 -33.40 55.95
C TRP A 539 26.01 -34.70 55.19
N ARG A 540 25.81 -35.83 55.88
CA ARG A 540 25.46 -37.11 55.25
C ARG A 540 24.08 -37.10 54.58
N TYR A 541 23.16 -36.24 54.99
CA TYR A 541 21.85 -36.08 54.35
C TYR A 541 21.86 -35.14 53.12
N THR A 542 22.98 -34.48 52.85
CA THR A 542 23.16 -33.61 51.65
C THR A 542 23.78 -34.32 50.45
N ARG A 543 24.37 -35.50 50.65
CA ARG A 543 24.75 -36.44 49.58
C ARG A 543 23.57 -37.35 49.27
#